data_AF-A0AAJ6QSR4-F1
#
_entry.id   AF-A0AAJ6QSR4-F1
#
_cell.length_a   1.000
_cell.length_b   1.000
_cell.length_c   1.000
_cell.angle_alpha   90.00
_cell.angle_beta   90.00
_cell.angle_gamma   90.00
#
_symmetry.space_group_name_H-M   'P 1'
#
loop_
_entity.id
_entity.type
_entity.pdbx_description
1 polymer ?
#
loop_
_entity_poly.entity_id
_entity_poly.type
_entity_poly.pdbx_seq_one_letter_code
_entity_poly.pdbx_strand_id
1 'polypeptide(L)'
;MTACPVKVPGLISAYLTSWNHLMGPQMLFCWQIECSETNTAVAKDLGGHAKCQDSHYLKCHQYLENSEAFILENRVPQYNKYLNEANVEAPYTANIVQLMHGYLEHCRLRKDPWPTRTVILIASDKKVVVHGVTFTLPSSTKSLGVSLVFDLDCVWDLYNIINLTDTTLIRIAHICMQAGDQFLRCINQVTTLLNRYFSLAAEVLETRFIDRKSSSVALAKWCAKEADLMKKLLQAHFTNGGYTALIGGSKENMQSLVEAMCAVLTHCELNQAVLTPQLSFYPGLHLQSVMRDTANPSPAVSQLSTKELSFSPTPCVIVDMDNPRVLRSLISMDAKSQVQANKKLKSVKGPSGDSVVEKFVSELQKLVSANEAQIEMVVRRYISYFWGKGASLVAMIRRSKAPLTREQCGAYLNVSPTSDLDVILAFAEKIQPGSTKLLKSKGTS
;
A
#
# COMPACT_ATOMS: atom_id res chain seq x y z
N MET A 1 -22.48 -0.46 15.72
CA MET A 1 -21.30 -0.70 16.56
C MET A 1 -20.47 -1.77 15.87
N THR A 2 -19.41 -1.37 15.17
CA THR A 2 -18.49 -2.31 14.48
C THR A 2 -17.43 -2.77 15.46
N ALA A 3 -17.17 -4.08 15.52
CA ALA A 3 -16.09 -4.66 16.30
C ALA A 3 -14.74 -3.97 15.98
N CYS A 4 -13.93 -3.86 17.02
CA CYS A 4 -12.70 -3.09 17.12
C CYS A 4 -11.59 -3.57 16.14
N PRO A 5 -10.78 -2.65 15.54
CA PRO A 5 -9.55 -3.04 14.85
C PRO A 5 -8.54 -3.66 15.83
N VAL A 6 -7.92 -4.78 15.44
CA VAL A 6 -6.73 -5.31 16.13
C VAL A 6 -5.69 -4.19 16.19
N LYS A 7 -5.20 -3.87 17.39
CA LYS A 7 -4.19 -2.83 17.59
C LYS A 7 -2.93 -3.22 16.81
N VAL A 8 -2.43 -2.33 15.95
CA VAL A 8 -1.10 -2.49 15.36
C VAL A 8 -0.09 -2.48 16.50
N PRO A 9 0.74 -3.52 16.67
CA PRO A 9 1.75 -3.56 17.72
C PRO A 9 2.61 -2.29 17.71
N GLY A 10 2.73 -1.66 18.89
CA GLY A 10 3.55 -0.47 19.10
C GLY A 10 3.06 0.84 18.47
N LEU A 11 1.95 0.88 17.73
CA LEU A 11 1.41 2.17 17.30
C LEU A 11 0.80 2.90 18.51
N ILE A 12 1.27 4.13 18.72
CA ILE A 12 0.86 4.99 19.83
C ILE A 12 -0.26 5.93 19.41
N SER A 13 -0.08 6.67 18.29
CA SER A 13 -0.99 7.75 17.90
C SER A 13 -0.76 8.25 16.48
N ALA A 14 -1.75 8.93 15.91
CA ALA A 14 -1.61 9.75 14.71
C ALA A 14 -1.80 11.24 15.06
N TYR A 15 -1.01 12.12 14.50
CA TYR A 15 -1.10 13.56 14.70
C TYR A 15 -1.31 14.29 13.38
N LEU A 16 -2.11 15.34 13.44
CA LEU A 16 -2.21 16.35 12.40
C LEU A 16 -1.73 17.67 12.98
N THR A 17 -0.71 18.23 12.35
CA THR A 17 -0.01 19.44 12.75
C THR A 17 -0.09 20.47 11.62
N SER A 18 0.08 21.74 11.98
CA SER A 18 0.18 22.84 11.03
C SER A 18 1.33 23.76 11.41
N TRP A 19 1.92 24.41 10.42
CA TRP A 19 2.89 25.47 10.66
C TRP A 19 2.41 26.81 10.12
N ASN A 20 2.64 27.85 10.92
CA ASN A 20 2.47 29.24 10.51
C ASN A 20 3.67 30.08 10.98
N HIS A 21 4.30 30.83 10.07
CA HIS A 21 5.38 31.77 10.36
C HIS A 21 5.09 32.79 11.48
N LEU A 22 3.82 33.13 11.73
CA LEU A 22 3.42 34.07 12.80
C LEU A 22 3.27 33.42 14.18
N MET A 23 2.93 32.13 14.23
CA MET A 23 2.46 31.45 15.44
C MET A 23 3.27 30.19 15.78
N GLY A 24 4.23 29.84 14.93
CA GLY A 24 4.99 28.61 15.03
C GLY A 24 4.15 27.37 14.67
N PRO A 25 4.67 26.18 15.00
CA PRO A 25 4.00 24.91 14.73
C PRO A 25 2.93 24.62 15.79
N GLN A 26 1.79 24.08 15.36
CA GLN A 26 0.60 23.83 16.17
C GLN A 26 0.09 22.41 15.96
N MET A 27 -0.36 21.77 17.03
CA MET A 27 -1.11 20.52 16.96
C MET A 27 -2.59 20.81 16.76
N LEU A 28 -3.20 20.19 15.76
CA LEU A 28 -4.61 20.40 15.42
C LEU A 28 -5.47 19.26 15.96
N PHE A 29 -5.11 18.03 15.59
CA PHE A 29 -5.85 16.82 15.94
C PHE A 29 -4.89 15.69 16.31
N CYS A 30 -5.34 14.81 17.20
CA CYS A 30 -4.68 13.56 17.52
C CYS A 30 -5.68 12.41 17.45
N TRP A 31 -5.29 11.31 16.83
CA TRP A 31 -6.04 10.07 16.86
C TRP A 31 -5.34 9.04 17.73
N GLN A 32 -6.05 8.50 18.71
CA GLN A 32 -5.55 7.51 19.65
C GLN A 32 -6.52 6.34 19.78
N ILE A 33 -5.98 5.14 19.93
CA ILE A 33 -6.78 3.95 20.26
C ILE A 33 -7.03 4.00 21.77
N GLU A 34 -8.30 4.08 22.16
CA GLU A 34 -8.75 4.09 23.56
C GLU A 34 -9.53 2.80 23.90
N CYS A 35 -9.44 2.33 25.14
CA CYS A 35 -10.28 1.23 25.66
C CYS A 35 -11.62 1.79 26.15
N SER A 36 -12.74 1.15 25.79
CA SER A 36 -14.09 1.59 26.14
C SER A 36 -14.35 1.61 27.66
N GLU A 37 -13.73 0.69 28.40
CA GLU A 37 -13.92 0.55 29.84
C GLU A 37 -13.20 1.64 30.66
N THR A 38 -12.03 2.09 30.20
CA THR A 38 -11.20 3.05 30.95
C THR A 38 -11.23 4.45 30.37
N ASN A 39 -11.65 4.64 29.11
CA ASN A 39 -11.51 5.90 28.37
C ASN A 39 -10.10 6.49 28.43
N THR A 40 -9.09 5.63 28.57
CA THR A 40 -7.68 6.00 28.56
C THR A 40 -7.03 5.49 27.28
N ALA A 41 -6.08 6.27 26.75
CA ALA A 41 -5.24 5.83 25.64
C ALA A 41 -4.55 4.50 26.01
N VAL A 42 -4.62 3.50 25.12
CA VAL A 42 -4.03 2.16 25.28
C VAL A 42 -2.49 2.21 25.11
N ALA A 43 -1.89 3.39 25.20
CA ALA A 43 -0.49 3.68 24.90
C ALA A 43 0.47 3.43 26.07
N LYS A 44 -0.01 2.91 27.21
CA LYS A 44 0.86 2.62 28.36
C LYS A 44 0.51 1.29 29.00
N ASP A 45 0.96 0.20 28.39
CA ASP A 45 1.25 -1.01 29.17
C ASP A 45 2.55 -0.78 29.98
N LEU A 46 2.43 -0.01 31.07
CA LEU A 46 3.22 -0.26 32.26
C LEU A 46 2.43 -1.24 33.11
N GLY A 47 2.39 -2.50 32.66
CA GLY A 47 1.79 -3.60 33.41
C GLY A 47 0.30 -3.80 33.17
N GLY A 48 -0.02 -4.81 32.36
CA GLY A 48 -1.22 -5.61 32.57
C GLY A 48 -2.54 -5.00 32.12
N HIS A 49 -2.69 -4.63 30.86
CA HIS A 49 -4.02 -4.60 30.22
C HIS A 49 -4.47 -5.98 29.72
N ALA A 50 -4.18 -7.04 30.48
CA ALA A 50 -4.78 -8.38 30.33
C ALA A 50 -6.30 -8.41 30.66
N LYS A 51 -6.95 -7.24 30.77
CA LYS A 51 -8.32 -7.05 31.25
C LYS A 51 -9.23 -6.14 30.40
N CYS A 52 -8.77 -5.55 29.29
CA CYS A 52 -9.74 -4.89 28.38
C CYS A 52 -10.47 -6.02 27.65
N GLN A 53 -11.57 -6.52 28.23
CA GLN A 53 -12.30 -7.67 27.71
C GLN A 53 -13.20 -7.27 26.53
N ASP A 54 -13.63 -6.00 26.42
CA ASP A 54 -14.47 -5.59 25.30
C ASP A 54 -14.17 -4.19 24.72
N SER A 55 -13.73 -4.20 23.46
CA SER A 55 -13.71 -3.11 22.47
C SER A 55 -12.78 -1.90 22.72
N HIS A 56 -11.75 -1.76 21.88
CA HIS A 56 -11.07 -0.49 21.65
C HIS A 56 -11.75 0.30 20.52
N TYR A 57 -11.51 1.60 20.47
CA TYR A 57 -11.97 2.44 19.37
C TYR A 57 -10.96 3.55 19.08
N LEU A 58 -10.94 4.02 17.83
CA LEU A 58 -10.14 5.19 17.47
C LEU A 58 -10.90 6.45 17.81
N LYS A 59 -10.36 7.25 18.72
CA LYS A 59 -10.90 8.55 19.09
C LYS A 59 -10.06 9.65 18.47
N CYS A 60 -10.74 10.69 17.96
CA CYS A 60 -10.12 11.90 17.47
C CYS A 60 -10.26 13.00 18.53
N HIS A 61 -9.13 13.55 18.97
CA HIS A 61 -9.05 14.67 19.91
C HIS A 61 -8.69 15.93 19.14
N GLN A 62 -9.49 16.98 19.32
CA GLN A 62 -9.23 18.29 18.71
C GLN A 62 -8.54 19.20 19.73
N TYR A 63 -7.34 19.66 19.42
CA TYR A 63 -6.52 20.47 20.35
C TYR A 63 -6.86 21.97 20.28
N LEU A 64 -7.19 22.48 19.09
CA LEU A 64 -7.59 23.87 18.91
C LEU A 64 -9.11 23.99 18.79
N GLU A 65 -9.74 24.80 19.66
CA GLU A 65 -11.20 25.02 19.62
C GLU A 65 -11.70 25.51 18.26
N ASN A 66 -10.89 26.34 17.58
CA ASN A 66 -11.18 26.82 16.23
C ASN A 66 -10.01 26.56 15.26
N SER A 67 -9.77 25.28 14.97
CA SER A 67 -8.74 24.87 14.01
C SER A 67 -9.01 25.41 12.59
N GLU A 68 -10.27 25.64 12.21
CA GLU A 68 -10.62 26.19 10.91
C GLU A 68 -10.20 27.67 10.78
N ALA A 69 -10.54 28.52 11.75
CA ALA A 69 -10.07 29.91 11.75
C ALA A 69 -8.54 30.00 11.86
N PHE A 70 -7.89 29.06 12.56
CA PHE A 70 -6.44 28.96 12.54
C PHE A 70 -5.93 28.61 11.14
N ILE A 71 -6.47 27.59 10.46
CA ILE A 71 -5.99 27.07 9.17
C ILE A 71 -6.34 27.99 7.99
N LEU A 72 -7.52 28.61 7.99
CA LEU A 72 -8.02 29.39 6.86
C LEU A 72 -7.83 30.89 7.05
N GLU A 73 -8.04 31.39 8.27
CA GLU A 73 -8.16 32.83 8.51
C GLU A 73 -6.94 33.46 9.21
N ASN A 74 -5.91 32.66 9.53
CA ASN A 74 -4.72 33.10 10.28
C ASN A 74 -5.05 33.67 11.68
N ARG A 75 -6.21 33.32 12.26
CA ARG A 75 -6.54 33.79 13.59
C ARG A 75 -5.66 33.10 14.63
N VAL A 76 -5.26 33.87 15.65
CA VAL A 76 -4.56 33.34 16.82
C VAL A 76 -5.47 32.31 17.51
N PRO A 77 -4.97 31.11 17.85
CA PRO A 77 -5.77 30.13 18.57
C PRO A 77 -6.26 30.74 19.89
N GLN A 78 -7.56 30.84 20.06
CA GLN A 78 -8.18 31.21 21.33
C GLN A 78 -8.32 29.92 22.13
N TYR A 79 -7.50 29.76 23.17
CA TYR A 79 -7.48 28.62 24.09
C TYR A 79 -7.13 27.24 23.48
N ASN A 80 -6.04 26.65 23.99
CA ASN A 80 -5.73 25.24 23.79
C ASN A 80 -6.44 24.46 24.90
N LYS A 81 -7.68 24.03 24.64
CA LYS A 81 -8.61 23.49 25.65
C LYS A 81 -8.03 22.31 26.45
N TYR A 82 -7.09 21.57 25.86
CA TYR A 82 -6.50 20.35 26.41
C TYR A 82 -5.13 20.52 27.09
N LEU A 83 -4.60 21.74 27.22
CA LEU A 83 -3.39 21.97 28.04
C LEU A 83 -3.64 21.70 29.54
N ASN A 84 -4.90 21.76 29.99
CA ASN A 84 -5.28 21.63 31.40
C ASN A 84 -6.04 20.33 31.75
N GLU A 85 -6.49 19.55 30.77
CA GLU A 85 -7.07 18.22 31.00
C GLU A 85 -5.95 17.18 30.92
N ALA A 86 -5.58 16.65 32.09
CA ALA A 86 -4.43 15.79 32.30
C ALA A 86 -4.27 14.63 31.28
N ASN A 87 -3.01 14.36 30.91
CA ASN A 87 -2.46 13.15 30.24
C ASN A 87 -2.34 13.08 28.71
N VAL A 88 -2.70 14.10 27.92
CA VAL A 88 -2.73 13.95 26.45
C VAL A 88 -1.43 14.39 25.74
N GLU A 89 -0.65 15.31 26.30
CA GLU A 89 0.61 15.73 25.68
C GLU A 89 1.75 14.79 26.05
N ALA A 90 1.96 13.77 25.22
CA ALA A 90 3.07 12.86 25.38
C ALA A 90 4.42 13.59 25.28
N PRO A 91 5.48 13.15 25.99
CA PRO A 91 6.77 13.84 26.05
C PRO A 91 7.50 13.96 24.69
N TYR A 92 7.07 13.22 23.67
CA TYR A 92 7.59 13.27 22.32
C TYR A 92 6.84 14.26 21.40
N THR A 93 5.74 14.88 21.87
CA THR A 93 4.92 15.81 21.07
C THR A 93 5.76 16.96 20.52
N ALA A 94 6.61 17.57 21.34
CA ALA A 94 7.52 18.62 20.92
C ALA A 94 8.45 18.15 19.78
N ASN A 95 8.94 16.91 19.83
CA ASN A 95 9.79 16.33 18.79
C ASN A 95 9.03 16.14 17.47
N ILE A 96 7.76 15.72 17.51
CA ILE A 96 6.91 15.58 16.32
C ILE A 96 6.67 16.94 15.68
N VAL A 97 6.27 17.90 16.50
CA VAL A 97 5.99 19.28 16.08
C VAL A 97 7.27 19.92 15.51
N GLN A 98 8.43 19.71 16.14
CA GLN A 98 9.73 20.18 15.67
C GLN A 98 10.18 19.50 14.38
N LEU A 99 9.95 18.19 14.23
CA LEU A 99 10.25 17.44 13.01
C LEU A 99 9.47 18.02 11.82
N MET A 100 8.15 18.10 11.96
CA MET A 100 7.29 18.63 10.91
C MET A 100 7.66 20.08 10.61
N HIS A 101 7.95 20.87 11.64
CA HIS A 101 8.44 22.24 11.46
C HIS A 101 9.73 22.33 10.63
N GLY A 102 10.78 21.61 11.01
CA GLY A 102 12.09 21.70 10.36
C GLY A 102 12.02 21.34 8.87
N TYR A 103 11.21 20.34 8.51
CA TYR A 103 10.98 19.99 7.11
C TYR A 103 10.17 21.04 6.35
N LEU A 104 9.13 21.60 6.97
CA LEU A 104 8.32 22.65 6.37
C LEU A 104 9.12 23.93 6.13
N GLU A 105 9.97 24.31 7.07
CA GLU A 105 10.88 25.45 6.94
C GLU A 105 11.90 25.22 5.80
N HIS A 106 12.46 24.02 5.70
CA HIS A 106 13.37 23.64 4.62
C HIS A 106 12.73 23.79 3.23
N CYS A 107 11.49 23.32 3.05
CA CYS A 107 10.75 23.44 1.79
C CYS A 107 10.50 24.90 1.40
N ARG A 108 10.09 25.74 2.37
CA ARG A 108 9.87 27.17 2.17
C ARG A 108 11.13 27.87 1.66
N LEU A 109 12.29 27.57 2.25
CA LEU A 109 13.56 28.21 1.91
C LEU A 109 14.04 27.86 0.49
N ARG A 110 13.71 26.68 -0.03
CA ARG A 110 14.16 26.23 -1.37
C ARG A 110 13.27 26.66 -2.54
N LYS A 111 12.13 27.32 -2.27
CA LYS A 111 11.11 27.66 -3.29
C LYS A 111 10.66 26.44 -4.12
N ASP A 112 10.78 25.24 -3.57
CA ASP A 112 10.25 24.05 -4.22
C ASP A 112 8.73 24.20 -4.31
N PRO A 113 8.08 23.89 -5.45
CA PRO A 113 6.64 24.06 -5.65
C PRO A 113 5.76 23.08 -4.86
N TRP A 114 6.21 22.67 -3.67
CA TRP A 114 5.53 21.83 -2.67
C TRP A 114 5.21 20.40 -3.11
N PRO A 115 6.23 19.54 -3.28
CA PRO A 115 5.98 18.12 -3.34
C PRO A 115 5.60 17.62 -1.93
N THR A 116 4.52 16.85 -1.83
CA THR A 116 4.28 15.98 -0.67
C THR A 116 5.56 15.20 -0.35
N ARG A 117 6.07 15.32 0.88
CA ARG A 117 7.32 14.66 1.31
C ARG A 117 7.04 13.71 2.47
N THR A 118 7.58 12.49 2.39
CA THR A 118 7.62 11.54 3.50
C THR A 118 8.91 11.71 4.31
N VAL A 119 8.81 11.54 5.64
CA VAL A 119 9.91 11.63 6.60
C VAL A 119 9.78 10.52 7.64
N ILE A 120 10.90 9.93 8.03
CA ILE A 120 10.99 9.03 9.18
C ILE A 120 12.03 9.60 10.16
N LEU A 121 11.64 9.79 11.41
CA LEU A 121 12.49 10.21 12.52
C LEU A 121 12.55 9.11 13.57
N ILE A 122 13.76 8.76 13.99
CA ILE A 122 13.99 7.87 15.12
C ILE A 122 14.42 8.72 16.31
N ALA A 123 13.53 8.92 17.29
CA ALA A 123 13.80 9.67 18.52
C ALA A 123 14.13 8.68 19.65
N SER A 124 15.38 8.23 19.70
CA SER A 124 15.83 7.18 20.62
C SER A 124 15.71 7.58 22.09
N ASP A 125 15.96 8.85 22.42
CA ASP A 125 15.81 9.41 23.76
C ASP A 125 14.36 9.38 24.27
N LYS A 126 13.39 9.40 23.35
CA LYS A 126 11.96 9.28 23.62
C LYS A 126 11.41 7.89 23.39
N LYS A 127 12.25 6.93 22.94
CA LYS A 127 11.87 5.56 22.57
C LYS A 127 10.71 5.50 21.58
N VAL A 128 10.69 6.41 20.60
CA VAL A 128 9.66 6.41 19.53
C VAL A 128 10.26 6.56 18.14
N VAL A 129 9.51 6.08 17.16
CA VAL A 129 9.73 6.34 15.72
C VAL A 129 8.52 7.10 15.17
N VAL A 130 8.78 8.18 14.46
CA VAL A 130 7.75 9.03 13.86
C VAL A 130 7.85 8.91 12.35
N HIS A 131 6.76 8.54 11.70
CA HIS A 131 6.64 8.49 10.25
C HIS A 131 5.60 9.51 9.81
N GLY A 132 5.98 10.53 9.05
CA GLY A 132 5.07 11.60 8.67
C GLY A 132 5.19 12.06 7.23
N VAL A 133 4.17 12.77 6.78
CA VAL A 133 4.10 13.44 5.48
C VAL A 133 3.71 14.90 5.67
N THR A 134 4.43 15.79 5.00
CA THR A 134 4.11 17.22 4.92
C THR A 134 3.47 17.57 3.58
N PHE A 135 2.47 18.47 3.60
CA PHE A 135 1.77 18.94 2.41
C PHE A 135 1.22 20.37 2.61
N THR A 136 0.75 21.01 1.54
CA THR A 136 0.19 22.37 1.58
C THR A 136 -1.19 22.37 0.97
N LEU A 137 -2.13 23.08 1.61
CA LEU A 137 -3.49 23.20 1.08
C LEU A 137 -3.49 24.13 -0.15
N PRO A 138 -4.18 23.80 -1.25
CA PRO A 138 -4.22 24.66 -2.44
C PRO A 138 -4.78 26.07 -2.18
N SER A 139 -5.71 26.19 -1.23
CA SER A 139 -6.39 27.44 -0.88
C SER A 139 -5.67 28.27 0.19
N SER A 140 -4.55 27.80 0.74
CA SER A 140 -3.83 28.51 1.81
C SER A 140 -2.31 28.44 1.62
N THR A 141 -1.58 29.44 2.10
CA THR A 141 -0.11 29.35 2.24
C THR A 141 0.33 28.44 3.39
N LYS A 142 -0.61 27.80 4.08
CA LYS A 142 -0.32 26.98 5.26
C LYS A 142 0.06 25.57 4.88
N SER A 143 1.10 25.14 5.56
CA SER A 143 1.57 23.78 5.47
C SER A 143 1.03 22.97 6.63
N LEU A 144 0.64 21.76 6.29
CA LEU A 144 0.14 20.75 7.20
C LEU A 144 1.10 19.57 7.22
N GLY A 145 1.04 18.83 8.31
CA GLY A 145 1.81 17.63 8.53
C GLY A 145 0.95 16.57 9.17
N VAL A 146 0.96 15.35 8.64
CA VAL A 146 0.34 14.19 9.27
C VAL A 146 1.45 13.24 9.68
N SER A 147 1.41 12.72 10.90
CA SER A 147 2.43 11.83 11.45
C SER A 147 1.81 10.66 12.18
N LEU A 148 2.38 9.47 12.02
CA LEU A 148 2.11 8.28 12.81
C LEU A 148 3.29 8.02 13.74
N VAL A 149 3.00 7.65 14.98
CA VAL A 149 4.00 7.49 16.04
C VAL A 149 3.96 6.08 16.55
N PHE A 150 5.12 5.43 16.54
CA PHE A 150 5.32 4.06 16.96
C PHE A 150 6.32 4.01 18.11
N ASP A 151 6.20 3.00 18.97
CA ASP A 151 7.25 2.61 19.91
C ASP A 151 8.51 2.20 19.13
N LEU A 152 9.68 2.57 19.65
CA LEU A 152 10.96 2.24 19.02
C LEU A 152 11.17 0.74 18.88
N ASP A 153 10.63 -0.04 19.82
CA ASP A 153 10.72 -1.50 19.82
C ASP A 153 10.04 -2.13 18.58
N CYS A 154 9.11 -1.41 17.93
CA CYS A 154 8.40 -1.85 16.74
C CYS A 154 9.00 -1.30 15.43
N VAL A 155 10.23 -0.75 15.44
CA VAL A 155 10.87 -0.22 14.23
C VAL A 155 10.97 -1.25 13.09
N TRP A 156 11.18 -2.52 13.42
CA TRP A 156 11.23 -3.60 12.44
C TRP A 156 9.86 -3.88 11.83
N ASP A 157 8.80 -3.86 12.64
CA ASP A 157 7.43 -3.99 12.17
C ASP A 157 7.06 -2.82 11.26
N LEU A 158 7.40 -1.59 11.66
CA LEU A 158 7.24 -0.39 10.82
C LEU A 158 7.96 -0.52 9.47
N TYR A 159 9.18 -1.06 9.44
CA TYR A 159 9.91 -1.31 8.19
C TYR A 159 9.13 -2.24 7.24
N ASN A 160 8.46 -3.26 7.79
CA ASN A 160 7.67 -4.20 6.99
C ASN A 160 6.39 -3.56 6.43
N ILE A 161 5.81 -2.58 7.12
CA ILE A 161 4.59 -1.87 6.69
C ILE A 161 4.85 -0.46 6.15
N ILE A 162 6.10 -0.12 5.81
CA ILE A 162 6.48 1.25 5.45
C ILE A 162 5.67 1.78 4.25
N ASN A 163 5.54 0.98 3.19
CA ASN A 163 4.80 1.36 1.98
C ASN A 163 3.29 1.54 2.24
N LEU A 164 2.71 0.68 3.09
CA LEU A 164 1.33 0.80 3.54
C LEU A 164 1.13 2.11 4.32
N THR A 165 2.10 2.46 5.15
CA THR A 165 2.10 3.66 5.98
C THR A 165 2.25 4.92 5.13
N ASP A 166 3.24 4.96 4.22
CA ASP A 166 3.43 6.02 3.22
C ASP A 166 2.14 6.26 2.43
N THR A 167 1.56 5.19 1.88
CA THR A 167 0.34 5.30 1.07
C THR A 167 -0.83 5.83 1.88
N THR A 168 -0.97 5.42 3.15
CA THR A 168 -1.98 5.97 4.06
C THR A 168 -1.78 7.46 4.26
N LEU A 169 -0.57 7.89 4.63
CA LEU A 169 -0.23 9.28 4.93
C LEU A 169 -0.43 10.19 3.71
N ILE A 170 0.00 9.75 2.53
CA ILE A 170 -0.18 10.48 1.25
C ILE A 170 -1.67 10.62 0.92
N ARG A 171 -2.49 9.58 1.16
CA ARG A 171 -3.94 9.66 0.94
C ARG A 171 -4.62 10.60 1.92
N ILE A 172 -4.21 10.61 3.19
CA ILE A 172 -4.69 11.60 4.17
C ILE A 172 -4.36 13.01 3.68
N ALA A 173 -3.11 13.25 3.27
CA ALA A 173 -2.69 14.53 2.69
C ALA A 173 -3.58 14.92 1.49
N HIS A 174 -3.85 13.98 0.58
CA HIS A 174 -4.70 14.22 -0.58
C HIS A 174 -6.15 14.53 -0.22
N ILE A 175 -6.74 13.82 0.73
CA ILE A 175 -8.09 14.07 1.26
C ILE A 175 -8.17 15.50 1.80
N CYS A 176 -7.19 15.89 2.62
CA CYS A 176 -7.09 17.22 3.18
C CYS A 176 -6.93 18.30 2.10
N MET A 177 -6.06 18.08 1.11
CA MET A 177 -5.83 19.00 -0.01
C MET A 177 -7.08 19.17 -0.89
N GLN A 178 -7.84 18.10 -1.15
CA GLN A 178 -9.07 18.16 -1.93
C GLN A 178 -10.19 18.89 -1.20
N ALA A 179 -10.25 18.76 0.13
CA ALA A 179 -11.26 19.45 0.94
C ALA A 179 -11.06 20.97 0.95
N GLY A 180 -9.81 21.45 0.87
CA GLY A 180 -9.48 22.88 0.84
C GLY A 180 -10.10 23.61 2.03
N ASP A 181 -10.97 24.59 1.73
CA ASP A 181 -11.66 25.40 2.74
C ASP A 181 -12.71 24.62 3.55
N GLN A 182 -13.08 23.40 3.13
CA GLN A 182 -13.98 22.52 3.89
C GLN A 182 -13.22 21.48 4.72
N PHE A 183 -12.01 21.81 5.14
CA PHE A 183 -11.08 20.90 5.82
C PHE A 183 -11.71 20.09 6.97
N LEU A 184 -12.50 20.72 7.84
CA LEU A 184 -13.12 20.00 8.97
C LEU A 184 -14.04 18.86 8.54
N ARG A 185 -14.66 18.94 7.36
CA ARG A 185 -15.54 17.89 6.84
C ARG A 185 -14.76 16.63 6.46
N CYS A 186 -13.47 16.75 6.17
CA CYS A 186 -12.64 15.62 5.76
C CYS A 186 -12.08 14.82 6.95
N ILE A 187 -12.14 15.35 8.18
CA ILE A 187 -11.66 14.67 9.39
C ILE A 187 -12.31 13.29 9.58
N ASN A 188 -13.61 13.17 9.31
CA ASN A 188 -14.30 11.86 9.36
C ASN A 188 -13.76 10.86 8.32
N GLN A 189 -13.40 11.34 7.13
CA GLN A 189 -12.77 10.50 6.09
C GLN A 189 -11.36 10.07 6.53
N VAL A 190 -10.60 10.98 7.14
CA VAL A 190 -9.27 10.68 7.73
C VAL A 190 -9.40 9.64 8.83
N THR A 191 -10.33 9.79 9.77
CA THR A 191 -10.61 8.81 10.84
C THR A 191 -10.95 7.44 10.25
N THR A 192 -11.79 7.40 9.21
CA THR A 192 -12.18 6.14 8.55
C THR A 192 -10.97 5.47 7.88
N LEU A 193 -10.11 6.24 7.22
CA LEU A 193 -8.89 5.74 6.59
C LEU A 193 -7.87 5.23 7.62
N LEU A 194 -7.69 5.95 8.74
CA LEU A 194 -6.81 5.53 9.84
C LEU A 194 -7.32 4.24 10.50
N ASN A 195 -8.61 4.15 10.80
CA ASN A 195 -9.23 2.92 11.31
C ASN A 195 -8.92 1.73 10.42
N ARG A 196 -9.10 1.90 9.11
CA ARG A 196 -8.82 0.87 8.13
C ARG A 196 -7.33 0.51 8.08
N TYR A 197 -6.45 1.51 8.13
CA TYR A 197 -5.01 1.27 8.18
C TYR A 197 -4.62 0.44 9.40
N PHE A 198 -5.21 0.69 10.59
CA PHE A 198 -4.88 -0.09 11.79
C PHE A 198 -5.28 -1.55 11.68
N SER A 199 -6.49 -1.85 11.17
CA SER A 199 -6.89 -3.23 10.89
C SER A 199 -5.93 -3.91 9.91
N LEU A 200 -5.58 -3.23 8.82
CA LEU A 200 -4.75 -3.81 7.76
C LEU A 200 -3.30 -4.02 8.20
N ALA A 201 -2.71 -3.05 8.90
CA ALA A 201 -1.32 -3.13 9.33
C ALA A 201 -1.09 -4.28 10.32
N ALA A 202 -2.03 -4.54 11.23
CA ALA A 202 -1.96 -5.70 12.12
C ALA A 202 -1.95 -7.02 11.32
N GLU A 203 -2.90 -7.18 10.39
CA GLU A 203 -3.00 -8.37 9.54
C GLU A 203 -1.75 -8.58 8.66
N VAL A 204 -1.24 -7.51 8.05
CA VAL A 204 -0.04 -7.54 7.21
C VAL A 204 1.20 -7.96 8.00
N LEU A 205 1.29 -7.63 9.29
CA LEU A 205 2.39 -8.10 10.12
C LEU A 205 2.31 -9.59 10.44
N GLU A 206 1.13 -10.21 10.33
CA GLU A 206 0.95 -11.66 10.51
C GLU A 206 1.31 -12.44 9.24
N THR A 207 1.16 -11.84 8.05
CA THR A 207 1.44 -12.54 6.77
C THR A 207 2.90 -12.94 6.58
N ARG A 208 3.83 -12.36 7.35
CA ARG A 208 5.25 -12.78 7.37
C ARG A 208 5.45 -14.24 7.79
N PHE A 209 4.47 -14.82 8.48
CA PHE A 209 4.52 -16.20 8.97
C PHE A 209 3.84 -17.21 8.04
N ILE A 210 3.40 -16.80 6.85
CA ILE A 210 2.76 -17.70 5.88
C ILE A 210 3.73 -18.80 5.45
N ASP A 211 3.28 -20.05 5.56
CA ASP A 211 4.01 -21.20 5.06
C ASP A 211 3.93 -21.27 3.53
N ARG A 212 5.05 -20.93 2.88
CA ARG A 212 5.18 -20.97 1.41
C ARG A 212 4.99 -22.37 0.82
N LYS A 213 5.22 -23.44 1.57
CA LYS A 213 4.99 -24.81 1.09
C LYS A 213 3.51 -25.04 0.89
N SER A 214 2.70 -24.76 1.91
CA SER A 214 1.24 -24.82 1.82
C SER A 214 0.70 -23.98 0.66
N SER A 215 1.18 -22.74 0.49
CA SER A 215 0.81 -21.87 -0.63
C SER A 215 1.18 -22.47 -1.99
N SER A 216 2.35 -23.11 -2.10
CA SER A 216 2.80 -23.73 -3.36
C SER A 216 1.92 -24.92 -3.75
N VAL A 217 1.51 -25.73 -2.76
CA VAL A 217 0.56 -26.82 -2.95
C VAL A 217 -0.81 -26.28 -3.37
N ALA A 218 -1.29 -25.22 -2.72
CA ALA A 218 -2.54 -24.55 -3.09
C ALA A 218 -2.48 -24.01 -4.54
N LEU A 219 -1.35 -23.42 -4.94
CA LEU A 219 -1.12 -22.97 -6.30
C LEU A 219 -1.20 -24.11 -7.31
N ALA A 220 -0.56 -25.25 -7.06
CA ALA A 220 -0.62 -26.40 -7.95
C ALA A 220 -2.06 -26.92 -8.12
N LYS A 221 -2.84 -26.98 -7.03
CA LYS A 221 -4.26 -27.35 -7.06
C LYS A 221 -5.07 -26.37 -7.92
N TRP A 222 -4.84 -25.07 -7.79
CA TRP A 222 -5.49 -24.05 -8.62
C TRP A 222 -5.10 -24.15 -10.09
N CYS A 223 -3.82 -24.40 -10.40
CA CYS A 223 -3.35 -24.60 -11.76
C CYS A 223 -4.02 -25.81 -12.43
N ALA A 224 -4.30 -26.88 -11.69
CA ALA A 224 -5.02 -28.04 -12.21
C ALA A 224 -6.53 -27.82 -12.35
N LYS A 225 -7.14 -27.10 -11.41
CA LYS A 225 -8.58 -26.81 -11.41
C LYS A 225 -8.96 -25.79 -12.50
N GLU A 226 -8.23 -24.69 -12.60
CA GLU A 226 -8.57 -23.51 -13.43
C GLU A 226 -7.35 -23.05 -14.26
N ALA A 227 -6.84 -23.95 -15.10
CA ALA A 227 -5.65 -23.77 -15.92
C ALA A 227 -5.58 -22.42 -16.64
N ASP A 228 -6.62 -22.10 -17.41
CA ASP A 228 -6.65 -20.94 -18.29
C ASP A 228 -6.75 -19.62 -17.52
N LEU A 229 -7.45 -19.64 -16.38
CA LEU A 229 -7.49 -18.52 -15.46
C LEU A 229 -6.11 -18.28 -14.86
N MET A 230 -5.46 -19.34 -14.36
CA MET A 230 -4.15 -19.25 -13.71
C MET A 230 -3.04 -18.81 -14.68
N LYS A 231 -3.07 -19.27 -15.94
CA LYS A 231 -2.17 -18.80 -17.00
C LYS A 231 -2.29 -17.29 -17.21
N LYS A 232 -3.52 -16.79 -17.37
CA LYS A 232 -3.79 -15.34 -17.52
C LYS A 232 -3.40 -14.57 -16.27
N LEU A 233 -3.72 -15.10 -15.09
CA LEU A 233 -3.48 -14.45 -13.80
C LEU A 233 -1.99 -14.31 -13.54
N LEU A 234 -1.22 -15.40 -13.63
CA LEU A 234 0.22 -15.37 -13.39
C LEU A 234 0.95 -14.51 -14.43
N GLN A 235 0.57 -14.61 -15.71
CA GLN A 235 1.12 -13.74 -16.75
C GLN A 235 0.85 -12.26 -16.43
N ALA A 236 -0.39 -11.92 -16.06
CA ALA A 236 -0.76 -10.55 -15.69
C ALA A 236 0.00 -10.09 -14.44
N HIS A 237 0.01 -10.91 -13.39
CA HIS A 237 0.63 -10.61 -12.10
C HIS A 237 2.11 -10.30 -12.28
N PHE A 238 2.84 -11.17 -12.97
CA PHE A 238 4.26 -10.98 -13.22
C PHE A 238 4.56 -9.80 -14.14
N THR A 239 3.71 -9.52 -15.14
CA THR A 239 3.90 -8.39 -16.06
C THR A 239 3.61 -7.03 -15.41
N ASN A 240 2.79 -6.97 -14.37
CA ASN A 240 2.31 -5.70 -13.80
C ASN A 240 2.87 -5.38 -12.41
N GLY A 241 4.07 -5.87 -12.11
CA GLY A 241 4.75 -5.56 -10.86
C GLY A 241 4.19 -6.28 -9.63
N GLY A 242 3.29 -7.26 -9.81
CA GLY A 242 2.79 -8.11 -8.74
C GLY A 242 1.67 -7.50 -7.88
N TYR A 243 0.98 -6.45 -8.33
CA TYR A 243 -0.18 -5.89 -7.64
C TYR A 243 -1.46 -6.56 -8.15
N THR A 244 -2.19 -7.26 -7.28
CA THR A 244 -3.36 -8.06 -7.65
C THR A 244 -4.48 -7.92 -6.62
N ALA A 245 -5.70 -7.72 -7.11
CA ALA A 245 -6.90 -7.76 -6.30
C ALA A 245 -7.87 -8.82 -6.85
N LEU A 246 -8.31 -9.72 -5.98
CA LEU A 246 -9.43 -10.61 -6.24
C LEU A 246 -10.71 -9.89 -5.84
N ILE A 247 -11.75 -9.95 -6.66
CA ILE A 247 -12.99 -9.21 -6.44
C ILE A 247 -14.20 -10.11 -6.65
N GLY A 248 -15.12 -10.08 -5.69
CA GLY A 248 -16.33 -10.89 -5.71
C GLY A 248 -16.07 -12.36 -5.36
N GLY A 249 -17.01 -13.24 -5.68
CA GLY A 249 -16.96 -14.66 -5.34
C GLY A 249 -17.25 -14.94 -3.86
N SER A 250 -17.22 -16.23 -3.50
CA SER A 250 -17.35 -16.65 -2.09
C SER A 250 -16.08 -16.33 -1.31
N LYS A 251 -16.23 -16.13 0.00
CA LYS A 251 -15.12 -15.84 0.92
C LYS A 251 -14.05 -16.93 0.85
N GLU A 252 -14.47 -18.20 0.84
CA GLU A 252 -13.61 -19.37 0.83
C GLU A 252 -12.82 -19.47 -0.48
N ASN A 253 -13.45 -19.18 -1.61
CA ASN A 253 -12.81 -19.23 -2.92
C ASN A 253 -11.76 -18.12 -3.08
N MET A 254 -12.07 -16.91 -2.58
CA MET A 254 -11.12 -15.81 -2.51
C MET A 254 -9.92 -16.15 -1.62
N GLN A 255 -10.17 -16.61 -0.40
CA GLN A 255 -9.10 -16.98 0.54
C GLN A 255 -8.19 -18.05 -0.05
N SER A 256 -8.77 -19.11 -0.63
CA SER A 256 -7.99 -20.18 -1.27
C SER A 256 -7.11 -19.68 -2.41
N LEU A 257 -7.59 -18.76 -3.26
CA LEU A 257 -6.79 -18.21 -4.36
C LEU A 257 -5.74 -17.20 -3.86
N VAL A 258 -6.04 -16.39 -2.85
CA VAL A 258 -5.04 -15.51 -2.23
C VAL A 258 -3.91 -16.32 -1.62
N GLU A 259 -4.22 -17.36 -0.87
CA GLU A 259 -3.23 -18.27 -0.27
C GLU A 259 -2.35 -18.92 -1.33
N ALA A 260 -2.94 -19.35 -2.46
CA ALA A 260 -2.19 -19.87 -3.60
C ALA A 260 -1.25 -18.82 -4.21
N MET A 261 -1.73 -17.58 -4.40
CA MET A 261 -0.94 -16.50 -4.96
C MET A 261 0.22 -16.05 -4.05
N CYS A 262 0.14 -16.30 -2.74
CA CYS A 262 1.26 -16.05 -1.82
C CYS A 262 2.52 -16.84 -2.18
N ALA A 263 2.39 -17.99 -2.87
CA ALA A 263 3.52 -18.82 -3.29
C ALA A 263 4.49 -18.09 -4.25
N VAL A 264 3.97 -17.14 -5.04
CA VAL A 264 4.74 -16.43 -6.07
C VAL A 264 5.25 -15.05 -5.63
N LEU A 265 4.95 -14.65 -4.39
CA LEU A 265 5.40 -13.37 -3.82
C LEU A 265 6.78 -13.51 -3.17
N THR A 266 7.59 -12.46 -3.24
CA THR A 266 8.81 -12.31 -2.42
C THR A 266 8.48 -12.01 -0.97
N HIS A 267 9.48 -12.07 -0.08
CA HIS A 267 9.26 -11.77 1.34
C HIS A 267 8.73 -10.35 1.55
N CYS A 268 9.27 -9.37 0.81
CA CYS A 268 8.82 -7.98 0.89
C CYS A 268 7.39 -7.79 0.35
N GLU A 269 7.00 -8.56 -0.67
CA GLU A 269 5.65 -8.49 -1.23
C GLU A 269 4.60 -9.18 -0.35
N LEU A 270 4.97 -10.24 0.37
CA LEU A 270 4.12 -10.87 1.40
C LEU A 270 3.77 -9.88 2.52
N ASN A 271 4.74 -9.05 2.92
CA ASN A 271 4.54 -7.96 3.88
C ASN A 271 3.62 -6.83 3.34
N GLN A 272 2.96 -7.02 2.20
CA GLN A 272 1.95 -6.13 1.63
C GLN A 272 0.76 -6.94 1.08
N ALA A 273 0.57 -8.16 1.56
CA ALA A 273 -0.54 -9.03 1.24
C ALA A 273 -1.55 -9.07 2.39
N VAL A 274 -2.83 -9.19 2.04
CA VAL A 274 -3.95 -9.27 2.99
C VAL A 274 -4.78 -10.48 2.59
N LEU A 275 -4.89 -11.46 3.48
CA LEU A 275 -5.54 -12.75 3.23
C LEU A 275 -7.05 -12.67 3.47
N THR A 276 -7.45 -11.85 4.43
CA THR A 276 -8.84 -11.66 4.82
C THR A 276 -9.54 -10.79 3.79
N PRO A 277 -10.67 -11.25 3.22
CA PRO A 277 -11.43 -10.44 2.28
C PRO A 277 -11.94 -9.14 2.93
N GLN A 278 -11.65 -8.03 2.27
CA GLN A 278 -11.96 -6.67 2.70
C GLN A 278 -13.24 -6.15 2.03
N LEU A 279 -13.90 -5.14 2.61
CA LEU A 279 -15.09 -4.52 2.00
C LEU A 279 -14.77 -3.44 0.96
N SER A 280 -13.50 -3.03 0.85
CA SER A 280 -13.09 -1.97 -0.07
C SER A 280 -11.69 -2.24 -0.60
N PHE A 281 -11.30 -1.60 -1.70
CA PHE A 281 -9.97 -1.72 -2.28
C PHE A 281 -8.96 -0.84 -1.53
N TYR A 282 -7.76 -1.35 -1.28
CA TYR A 282 -6.66 -0.59 -0.69
C TYR A 282 -5.51 -0.45 -1.71
N PRO A 283 -5.19 0.77 -2.18
CA PRO A 283 -4.06 0.96 -3.09
C PRO A 283 -2.73 0.67 -2.38
N GLY A 284 -1.78 0.05 -3.08
CA GLY A 284 -0.45 -0.24 -2.55
C GLY A 284 -0.30 -1.63 -1.91
N LEU A 285 -1.39 -2.38 -1.69
CA LEU A 285 -1.29 -3.80 -1.35
C LEU A 285 -0.92 -4.61 -2.60
N HIS A 286 0.08 -5.48 -2.47
CA HIS A 286 0.51 -6.40 -3.51
C HIS A 286 -0.55 -7.47 -3.79
N LEU A 287 -1.23 -7.94 -2.74
CA LEU A 287 -2.28 -8.94 -2.88
C LEU A 287 -3.42 -8.66 -1.90
N GLN A 288 -4.64 -8.62 -2.41
CA GLN A 288 -5.82 -8.40 -1.57
C GLN A 288 -7.05 -9.10 -2.15
N SER A 289 -8.02 -9.36 -1.30
CA SER A 289 -9.37 -9.76 -1.69
C SER A 289 -10.38 -8.69 -1.32
N VAL A 290 -11.29 -8.36 -2.23
CA VAL A 290 -12.37 -7.40 -2.02
C VAL A 290 -13.71 -8.09 -2.23
N MET A 291 -14.46 -8.25 -1.14
CA MET A 291 -15.80 -8.81 -1.19
C MET A 291 -16.74 -7.86 -1.92
N ARG A 292 -17.72 -8.44 -2.61
CA ARG A 292 -18.82 -7.69 -3.19
C ARG A 292 -19.69 -7.12 -2.07
N ASP A 293 -19.96 -5.82 -2.13
CA ASP A 293 -21.02 -5.25 -1.30
C ASP A 293 -22.39 -5.81 -1.73
N THR A 294 -23.01 -6.59 -0.86
CA THR A 294 -24.33 -7.22 -1.09
C THR A 294 -25.47 -6.21 -1.12
N ALA A 295 -25.27 -5.01 -0.57
CA ALA A 295 -26.27 -3.94 -0.64
C ALA A 295 -26.33 -3.29 -2.03
N ASN A 296 -25.31 -3.50 -2.87
CA ASN A 296 -25.22 -2.92 -4.20
C ASN A 296 -25.42 -3.99 -5.29
N PRO A 297 -26.49 -3.91 -6.11
CA PRO A 297 -26.76 -4.90 -7.16
C PRO A 297 -25.75 -4.84 -8.31
N SER A 298 -24.91 -3.80 -8.36
CA SER A 298 -23.89 -3.63 -9.39
C SER A 298 -22.82 -4.74 -9.32
N PRO A 299 -22.18 -5.11 -10.46
CA PRO A 299 -21.08 -6.08 -10.47
C PRO A 299 -19.95 -5.63 -9.53
N ALA A 300 -19.30 -6.54 -8.80
CA ALA A 300 -18.28 -6.18 -7.81
C ALA A 300 -17.14 -5.33 -8.41
N VAL A 301 -16.76 -5.58 -9.67
CA VAL A 301 -15.77 -4.79 -10.41
C VAL A 301 -16.17 -3.30 -10.60
N SER A 302 -17.46 -3.00 -10.61
CA SER A 302 -17.95 -1.62 -10.70
C SER A 302 -17.70 -0.80 -9.45
N GLN A 303 -17.47 -1.46 -8.30
CA GLN A 303 -17.18 -0.84 -7.00
C GLN A 303 -15.76 -0.26 -6.94
N LEU A 304 -14.86 -0.65 -7.85
CA LEU A 304 -13.51 -0.10 -7.93
C LEU A 304 -13.51 1.37 -8.35
N SER A 305 -13.09 2.26 -7.47
CA SER A 305 -12.94 3.68 -7.78
C SER A 305 -11.74 3.93 -8.71
N THR A 306 -11.92 4.77 -9.74
CA THR A 306 -10.78 5.24 -10.58
C THR A 306 -9.75 6.00 -9.77
N LYS A 307 -10.22 6.76 -8.76
CA LYS A 307 -9.33 7.48 -7.83
C LYS A 307 -8.47 6.50 -7.05
N GLU A 308 -9.04 5.43 -6.50
CA GLU A 308 -8.28 4.45 -5.73
C GLU A 308 -7.28 3.67 -6.59
N LEU A 309 -7.68 3.25 -7.79
CA LEU A 309 -6.77 2.60 -8.74
C LEU A 309 -5.61 3.52 -9.14
N SER A 310 -5.83 4.84 -9.22
CA SER A 310 -4.78 5.82 -9.55
C SER A 310 -3.70 5.96 -8.48
N PHE A 311 -3.95 5.53 -7.25
CA PHE A 311 -2.96 5.47 -6.18
C PHE A 311 -2.14 4.17 -6.21
N SER A 312 -2.41 3.25 -7.14
CA SER A 312 -1.57 2.04 -7.29
C SER A 312 -0.25 2.41 -7.96
N PRO A 313 0.91 1.92 -7.46
CA PRO A 313 2.22 2.22 -8.04
C PRO A 313 2.33 1.77 -9.50
N THR A 314 1.79 0.59 -9.80
CA THR A 314 1.69 0.03 -11.16
C THR A 314 0.24 -0.30 -11.47
N PRO A 315 -0.10 -0.55 -12.75
CA PRO A 315 -1.45 -0.95 -13.12
C PRO A 315 -1.86 -2.27 -12.43
N CYS A 316 -2.89 -2.22 -11.57
CA CYS A 316 -3.34 -3.39 -10.81
C CYS A 316 -3.99 -4.47 -11.69
N VAL A 317 -3.73 -5.74 -11.38
CA VAL A 317 -4.42 -6.90 -11.96
C VAL A 317 -5.67 -7.17 -11.14
N ILE A 318 -6.82 -7.27 -11.80
CA ILE A 318 -8.11 -7.52 -11.17
C ILE A 318 -8.62 -8.89 -11.60
N VAL A 319 -8.86 -9.79 -10.66
CA VAL A 319 -9.50 -11.09 -10.91
C VAL A 319 -10.96 -10.97 -10.49
N ASP A 320 -11.86 -11.04 -11.46
CA ASP A 320 -13.29 -11.06 -11.22
C ASP A 320 -13.68 -12.52 -10.95
N MET A 321 -13.98 -12.82 -9.69
CA MET A 321 -14.26 -14.18 -9.22
C MET A 321 -15.73 -14.56 -9.44
N ASP A 322 -16.64 -13.58 -9.56
CA ASP A 322 -18.04 -13.81 -9.93
C ASP A 322 -18.16 -14.25 -11.39
N ASN A 323 -17.31 -13.69 -12.27
CA ASN A 323 -17.18 -14.09 -13.67
C ASN A 323 -15.70 -14.38 -13.97
N PRO A 324 -15.21 -15.62 -13.74
CA PRO A 324 -13.79 -15.97 -13.77
C PRO A 324 -13.03 -15.41 -14.98
N ARG A 325 -12.41 -14.24 -14.78
CA ARG A 325 -11.62 -13.55 -15.82
C ARG A 325 -10.59 -12.64 -15.17
N VAL A 326 -9.52 -12.39 -15.93
CA VAL A 326 -8.43 -11.52 -15.51
C VAL A 326 -8.50 -10.22 -16.29
N LEU A 327 -8.60 -9.13 -15.56
CA LEU A 327 -8.59 -7.76 -16.06
C LEU A 327 -7.32 -7.07 -15.57
N ARG A 328 -6.97 -5.96 -16.23
CA ARG A 328 -5.85 -5.10 -15.86
C ARG A 328 -6.31 -3.65 -15.86
N SER A 329 -5.95 -2.90 -14.82
CA SER A 329 -6.10 -1.46 -14.79
C SER A 329 -5.29 -0.80 -15.90
N LEU A 330 -5.79 0.30 -16.47
CA LEU A 330 -5.01 1.18 -17.34
C LEU A 330 -4.53 2.43 -16.61
N ILE A 331 -4.83 2.54 -15.32
CA ILE A 331 -4.57 3.69 -14.45
C ILE A 331 -3.61 3.26 -13.34
N SER A 332 -2.61 4.10 -13.07
CA SER A 332 -1.63 3.99 -11.98
C SER A 332 -1.03 5.38 -11.70
N MET A 333 -0.27 5.53 -10.61
CA MET A 333 0.31 6.83 -10.21
C MET A 333 1.20 7.44 -11.31
N ASP A 334 1.96 6.60 -12.01
CA ASP A 334 2.90 7.02 -13.08
C ASP A 334 2.24 7.20 -14.46
N ALA A 335 0.95 6.89 -14.60
CA ALA A 335 0.27 7.02 -15.89
C ALA A 335 -0.04 8.49 -16.18
N LYS A 336 0.67 9.11 -17.14
CA LYS A 336 0.33 10.43 -17.69
C LYS A 336 -1.10 10.39 -18.24
N SER A 337 -2.05 10.91 -17.47
CA SER A 337 -3.47 10.61 -17.64
C SER A 337 -4.12 11.38 -18.80
N GLN A 338 -4.38 10.67 -19.91
CA GLN A 338 -5.52 10.92 -20.81
C GLN A 338 -6.33 9.63 -21.02
N VAL A 339 -6.48 8.81 -19.98
CA VAL A 339 -7.37 7.64 -20.06
C VAL A 339 -8.80 8.13 -19.85
N GLN A 340 -9.61 8.13 -20.91
CA GLN A 340 -11.04 8.43 -20.82
C GLN A 340 -11.69 7.55 -19.75
N ALA A 341 -12.53 8.14 -18.89
CA ALA A 341 -13.20 7.47 -17.77
C ALA A 341 -13.92 6.16 -18.14
N ASN A 342 -14.27 5.99 -19.42
CA ASN A 342 -15.08 4.88 -19.94
C ASN A 342 -14.29 3.58 -20.21
N LYS A 343 -12.95 3.55 -20.13
CA LYS A 343 -12.16 2.31 -20.30
C LYS A 343 -11.04 2.18 -19.25
N LYS A 344 -11.43 2.08 -17.96
CA LYS A 344 -10.47 1.93 -16.84
C LYS A 344 -9.82 0.54 -16.73
N LEU A 345 -10.47 -0.52 -17.22
CA LEU A 345 -10.00 -1.91 -17.16
C LEU A 345 -9.94 -2.54 -18.56
N LYS A 346 -8.97 -3.43 -18.79
CA LYS A 346 -8.81 -4.18 -20.03
C LYS A 346 -8.64 -5.67 -19.74
N SER A 347 -9.28 -6.54 -20.52
CA SER A 347 -9.09 -7.98 -20.42
C SER A 347 -7.65 -8.39 -20.75
N VAL A 348 -7.10 -9.32 -19.99
CA VAL A 348 -5.76 -9.86 -20.20
C VAL A 348 -5.81 -11.08 -21.11
N LYS A 349 -4.93 -11.10 -22.11
CA LYS A 349 -4.72 -12.27 -22.97
C LYS A 349 -3.84 -13.29 -22.25
N GLY A 350 -4.07 -14.57 -22.51
CA GLY A 350 -3.20 -15.63 -21.99
C GLY A 350 -1.78 -15.54 -22.56
N PRO A 351 -0.79 -16.17 -21.90
CA PRO A 351 0.56 -16.29 -22.42
C PRO A 351 0.58 -17.07 -23.75
N SER A 352 1.62 -16.86 -24.56
CA SER A 352 1.86 -17.70 -25.75
C SER A 352 2.28 -19.12 -25.35
N GLY A 353 2.07 -20.10 -26.23
CA GLY A 353 2.36 -21.52 -25.92
C GLY A 353 3.84 -21.82 -25.61
N ASP A 354 4.76 -20.98 -26.10
CA ASP A 354 6.20 -21.08 -25.85
C ASP A 354 6.66 -20.37 -24.56
N SER A 355 5.77 -19.59 -23.93
CA SER A 355 6.05 -18.77 -22.75
C SER A 355 6.54 -19.60 -21.57
N VAL A 356 7.46 -19.00 -20.80
CA VAL A 356 7.92 -19.56 -19.52
C VAL A 356 6.77 -19.66 -18.52
N VAL A 357 5.80 -18.73 -18.52
CA VAL A 357 4.63 -18.79 -17.64
C VAL A 357 3.70 -19.95 -18.01
N GLU A 358 3.50 -20.19 -19.31
CA GLU A 358 2.72 -21.35 -19.80
C GLU A 358 3.35 -22.67 -19.33
N LYS A 359 4.67 -22.79 -19.49
CA LYS A 359 5.44 -23.96 -19.01
C LYS A 359 5.35 -24.12 -17.51
N PHE A 360 5.46 -23.03 -16.76
CA PHE A 360 5.34 -23.03 -15.30
C PHE A 360 3.99 -23.59 -14.83
N VAL A 361 2.88 -23.09 -15.38
CA VAL A 361 1.54 -23.60 -15.04
C VAL A 361 1.40 -25.07 -15.45
N SER A 362 1.86 -25.42 -16.66
CA SER A 362 1.77 -26.78 -17.18
C SER A 362 2.59 -27.79 -16.36
N GLU A 363 3.71 -27.36 -15.76
CA GLU A 363 4.51 -28.20 -14.86
C GLU A 363 3.81 -28.38 -13.51
N LEU A 364 3.27 -27.31 -12.91
CA LEU A 364 2.50 -27.40 -11.67
C LEU A 364 1.25 -28.28 -11.79
N GLN A 365 0.57 -28.25 -12.92
CA GLN A 365 -0.57 -29.13 -13.21
C GLN A 365 -0.24 -30.61 -13.11
N LYS A 366 0.98 -31.00 -13.49
CA LYS A 366 1.44 -32.39 -13.45
C LYS A 366 1.87 -32.82 -12.05
N LEU A 367 2.03 -31.89 -11.13
CA LEU A 367 2.62 -32.10 -9.80
C LEU A 367 1.60 -32.01 -8.67
N VAL A 368 0.29 -31.99 -8.95
CA VAL A 368 -0.76 -31.89 -7.91
C VAL A 368 -0.65 -32.98 -6.83
N SER A 369 -0.25 -34.18 -7.24
CA SER A 369 -0.07 -35.35 -6.35
C SER A 369 1.38 -35.56 -5.92
N ALA A 370 2.29 -34.65 -6.27
CA ALA A 370 3.69 -34.74 -5.90
C ALA A 370 3.91 -34.34 -4.43
N ASN A 371 5.12 -34.58 -3.93
CA ASN A 371 5.52 -34.12 -2.59
C ASN A 371 5.54 -32.58 -2.54
N GLU A 372 5.05 -31.99 -1.44
CA GLU A 372 5.03 -30.54 -1.21
C GLU A 372 6.38 -29.86 -1.47
N ALA A 373 7.48 -30.50 -1.06
CA ALA A 373 8.84 -29.99 -1.28
C ALA A 373 9.21 -29.91 -2.77
N GLN A 374 8.72 -30.86 -3.59
CA GLN A 374 8.95 -30.85 -5.04
C GLN A 374 8.15 -29.72 -5.70
N ILE A 375 6.90 -29.52 -5.28
CA ILE A 375 6.05 -28.43 -5.77
C ILE A 375 6.68 -27.07 -5.44
N GLU A 376 7.09 -26.86 -4.18
CA GLU A 376 7.77 -25.64 -3.76
C GLU A 376 9.06 -25.39 -4.55
N MET A 377 9.87 -26.43 -4.78
CA MET A 377 11.10 -26.32 -5.55
C MET A 377 10.83 -25.84 -6.99
N VAL A 378 9.77 -26.33 -7.64
CA VAL A 378 9.37 -25.89 -8.98
C VAL A 378 8.95 -24.42 -8.96
N VAL A 379 8.10 -24.00 -8.01
CA VAL A 379 7.73 -22.59 -7.86
C VAL A 379 8.97 -21.71 -7.69
N ARG A 380 9.86 -22.06 -6.74
CA ARG A 380 11.09 -21.32 -6.48
C ARG A 380 12.00 -21.25 -7.70
N ARG A 381 12.11 -22.31 -8.50
CA ARG A 381 12.91 -22.35 -9.73
C ARG A 381 12.44 -21.32 -10.74
N TYR A 382 11.13 -21.26 -11.01
CA TYR A 382 10.57 -20.31 -11.98
C TYR A 382 10.65 -18.86 -11.50
N ILE A 383 10.38 -18.60 -10.22
CA ILE A 383 10.53 -17.26 -9.65
C ILE A 383 12.00 -16.81 -9.69
N SER A 384 12.94 -17.69 -9.33
CA SER A 384 14.38 -17.40 -9.41
C SER A 384 14.85 -17.15 -10.84
N TYR A 385 14.28 -17.87 -11.82
CA TYR A 385 14.54 -17.64 -13.23
C TYR A 385 14.17 -16.21 -13.65
N PHE A 386 12.98 -15.73 -13.28
CA PHE A 386 12.53 -14.37 -13.61
C PHE A 386 13.40 -13.31 -12.93
N TRP A 387 13.75 -13.48 -11.65
CA TRP A 387 14.68 -12.58 -10.95
C TRP A 387 16.07 -12.56 -11.60
N GLY A 388 16.63 -13.72 -11.93
CA GLY A 388 17.95 -13.83 -12.57
C GLY A 388 17.98 -13.14 -13.95
N LYS A 389 16.93 -13.32 -14.76
CA LYS A 389 16.79 -12.64 -16.06
C LYS A 389 16.56 -11.13 -15.90
N GLY A 390 15.76 -10.71 -14.93
CA GLY A 390 15.57 -9.29 -14.60
C GLY A 390 16.88 -8.61 -14.19
N ALA A 391 17.66 -9.25 -13.32
CA ALA A 391 18.97 -8.76 -12.88
C ALA A 391 19.97 -8.69 -14.04
N SER A 392 19.97 -9.70 -14.91
CA SER A 392 20.78 -9.72 -16.13
C SER A 392 20.43 -8.55 -17.05
N LEU A 393 19.14 -8.27 -17.24
CA LEU A 393 18.68 -7.13 -18.03
C LEU A 393 19.16 -5.79 -17.44
N VAL A 394 19.02 -5.60 -16.13
CA VAL A 394 19.52 -4.40 -15.44
C VAL A 394 21.03 -4.24 -15.65
N ALA A 395 21.80 -5.32 -15.50
CA ALA A 395 23.24 -5.30 -15.73
C ALA A 395 23.60 -4.96 -17.18
N MET A 396 22.85 -5.49 -18.16
CA MET A 396 23.02 -5.16 -19.57
C MET A 396 22.72 -3.69 -19.86
N ILE A 397 21.61 -3.15 -19.35
CA ILE A 397 21.23 -1.75 -19.53
C ILE A 397 22.32 -0.82 -18.95
N ARG A 398 22.83 -1.12 -17.75
CA ARG A 398 23.89 -0.32 -17.11
C ARG A 398 25.22 -0.32 -17.88
N ARG A 399 25.56 -1.44 -18.53
CA ARG A 399 26.82 -1.59 -19.27
C ARG A 399 26.72 -1.15 -20.72
N SER A 400 25.51 -0.99 -21.25
CA SER A 400 25.31 -0.56 -22.63
C SER A 400 25.63 0.91 -22.79
N LYS A 401 26.44 1.24 -23.80
CA LYS A 401 26.73 2.65 -24.17
C LYS A 401 25.56 3.31 -24.90
N ALA A 402 24.62 2.52 -25.42
CA ALA A 402 23.46 2.99 -26.16
C ALA A 402 22.16 2.33 -25.63
N PRO A 403 21.00 3.00 -25.75
CA PRO A 403 19.70 2.40 -25.41
C PRO A 403 19.45 1.11 -26.19
N LEU A 404 19.14 0.02 -25.47
CA LEU A 404 18.82 -1.27 -26.08
C LEU A 404 17.39 -1.29 -26.62
N THR A 405 17.17 -1.97 -27.74
CA THR A 405 15.80 -2.25 -28.23
C THR A 405 15.22 -3.46 -27.52
N ARG A 406 13.89 -3.60 -27.56
CA ARG A 406 13.20 -4.77 -26.99
C ARG A 406 13.61 -6.06 -27.70
N GLU A 407 13.79 -6.02 -29.01
CA GLU A 407 14.24 -7.17 -29.82
C GLU A 407 15.64 -7.63 -29.40
N GLN A 408 16.57 -6.68 -29.19
CA GLN A 408 17.91 -6.98 -28.70
C GLN A 408 17.87 -7.60 -27.30
N CYS A 409 17.06 -7.04 -26.39
CA CYS A 409 16.90 -7.59 -25.05
C CYS A 409 16.34 -9.03 -25.09
N GLY A 410 15.32 -9.28 -25.89
CA GLY A 410 14.75 -10.62 -26.09
C GLY A 410 15.78 -11.62 -26.61
N ALA A 411 16.57 -11.22 -27.62
CA ALA A 411 17.62 -12.07 -28.20
C ALA A 411 18.74 -12.40 -27.20
N TYR A 412 19.30 -11.40 -26.51
CA TYR A 412 20.38 -11.61 -25.55
C TYR A 412 19.95 -12.42 -24.33
N LEU A 413 18.71 -12.23 -23.87
CA LEU A 413 18.16 -12.97 -22.75
C LEU A 413 17.60 -14.34 -23.16
N ASN A 414 17.54 -14.64 -24.47
CA ASN A 414 16.92 -15.83 -25.03
C ASN A 414 15.48 -16.03 -24.50
N VAL A 415 14.65 -14.99 -24.63
CA VAL A 415 13.23 -14.99 -24.21
C VAL A 415 12.35 -14.46 -25.34
N SER A 416 11.09 -14.92 -25.36
CA SER A 416 10.12 -14.43 -26.32
C SER A 416 9.90 -12.90 -26.15
N PRO A 417 10.10 -12.09 -27.20
CA PRO A 417 10.03 -10.62 -27.10
C PRO A 417 8.60 -10.10 -26.86
N THR A 418 7.58 -10.93 -27.07
CA THR A 418 6.16 -10.56 -27.01
C THR A 418 5.43 -11.05 -25.77
N SER A 419 5.86 -12.15 -25.13
CA SER A 419 5.19 -12.70 -23.93
C SER A 419 6.07 -12.60 -22.69
N ASP A 420 7.27 -13.18 -22.74
CA ASP A 420 8.12 -13.31 -21.55
C ASP A 420 8.96 -12.07 -21.27
N LEU A 421 9.33 -11.30 -22.30
CA LEU A 421 10.11 -10.08 -22.11
C LEU A 421 9.38 -9.06 -21.24
N ASP A 422 8.05 -8.95 -21.34
CA ASP A 422 7.26 -8.05 -20.48
C ASP A 422 7.31 -8.46 -19.01
N VAL A 423 7.36 -9.76 -18.72
CA VAL A 423 7.61 -10.28 -17.37
C VAL A 423 9.03 -9.90 -16.92
N ILE A 424 10.05 -10.12 -17.75
CA ILE A 424 11.43 -9.79 -17.38
C ILE A 424 11.61 -8.29 -17.14
N LEU A 425 10.95 -7.44 -17.93
CA LEU A 425 10.96 -5.99 -17.76
C LEU A 425 10.35 -5.57 -16.43
N ALA A 426 9.22 -6.18 -16.04
CA ALA A 426 8.59 -5.92 -14.75
C ALA A 426 9.51 -6.32 -13.58
N PHE A 427 10.22 -7.45 -13.68
CA PHE A 427 11.22 -7.85 -12.67
C PHE A 427 12.44 -6.91 -12.66
N ALA A 428 12.91 -6.44 -13.82
CA ALA A 428 13.97 -5.44 -13.89
C ALA A 428 13.57 -4.12 -13.23
N GLU A 429 12.32 -3.68 -13.41
CA GLU A 429 11.76 -2.49 -12.77
C GLU A 429 11.67 -2.64 -11.24
N LYS A 430 11.37 -3.85 -10.72
CA LYS A 430 11.41 -4.15 -9.29
C LYS A 430 12.83 -4.06 -8.71
N ILE A 431 13.83 -4.53 -9.45
CA ILE A 431 15.25 -4.51 -9.03
C ILE A 431 15.80 -3.08 -9.07
N GLN A 432 15.52 -2.36 -10.15
CA GLN A 432 15.92 -0.98 -10.32
C GLN A 432 14.79 -0.19 -11.00
N PRO A 433 14.01 0.57 -10.21
CA PRO A 433 13.00 1.48 -10.74
C PRO A 433 13.59 2.45 -11.78
N GLY A 434 12.86 2.68 -12.85
CA GLY A 434 13.25 3.49 -14.00
C GLY A 434 14.09 2.77 -15.06
N SER A 435 14.50 1.51 -14.85
CA SER A 435 15.34 0.78 -15.82
C SER A 435 14.67 0.62 -17.17
N THR A 436 13.35 0.38 -17.18
CA THR A 436 12.59 0.19 -18.43
C THR A 436 12.50 1.47 -19.27
N LYS A 437 12.63 2.65 -18.66
CA LYS A 437 12.64 3.96 -19.35
C LYS A 437 13.89 4.18 -20.19
N LEU A 438 14.96 3.41 -19.93
CA LEU A 438 16.23 3.48 -20.66
C LEU A 438 16.24 2.63 -21.94
N LEU A 439 15.17 1.88 -22.19
CA LEU A 439 15.01 1.13 -23.43
C LEU A 439 14.51 2.05 -24.53
N LYS A 440 14.96 1.81 -25.75
CA LYS A 440 14.49 2.55 -26.91
C LYS A 440 13.01 2.20 -27.12
N SER A 441 12.11 3.13 -26.82
CA SER A 441 10.73 3.01 -27.27
C SER A 441 10.73 2.90 -28.80
N LYS A 442 9.85 2.09 -29.39
CA LYS A 442 9.63 2.13 -30.84
C LYS A 442 9.17 3.54 -31.21
N GLY A 443 10.13 4.39 -31.58
CA GLY A 443 9.89 5.64 -32.26
C GLY A 443 9.56 5.30 -33.70
N THR A 444 8.37 5.72 -34.09
CA THR A 444 7.96 6.02 -35.47
C THR A 444 9.15 6.43 -36.31
N SER A 445 9.56 5.55 -37.22
CA SER A 445 10.25 5.93 -38.45
C SER A 445 9.28 6.65 -39.37
#